data_AF-D6SN13-F1
#
_entry.id   AF-D6SN13-F1
#
_cell.length_a   1.000
_cell.length_b   1.000
_cell.length_c   1.000
_cell.angle_alpha   90.00
_cell.angle_beta   90.00
_cell.angle_gamma   90.00
#
_symmetry.space_group_name_H-M   'P 1'
#
loop_
_entity.id
_entity.type
_entity.pdbx_description
1 polymer ?
#
loop_
_entity_poly.entity_id
_entity_poly.type
_entity_poly.pdbx_seq_one_letter_code
_entity_poly.pdbx_strand_id
1 'polypeptide(L)' 'MKMEYDPVRDLLYMWFGTPGTKSAETKTIKPGLHADFDKEGKLLGIEVLDASEVLQHRVQFEFSLTSSSSKEIAL' A
#
# COMPACT_ATOMS: atom_id res chain seq x y z
N MET A 1 -6.87 -2.11 9.80
CA MET A 1 -5.72 -1.25 9.46
C MET A 1 -4.66 -1.39 10.55
N LYS A 2 -3.41 -1.64 10.16
CA LYS A 2 -2.26 -1.77 11.07
C LYS A 2 -1.07 -1.02 10.44
N MET A 3 -0.23 -0.39 11.25
CA MET A 3 0.99 0.26 10.76
C MET A 3 2.20 -0.31 11.51
N GLU A 4 3.27 -0.59 10.79
CA GLU A 4 4.50 -1.22 11.32
C GLU A 4 5.71 -0.52 10.74
N TYR A 5 6.67 -0.18 11.59
CA TYR A 5 7.95 0.39 11.18
C TYR A 5 9.07 -0.60 11.50
N ASP A 6 9.86 -0.96 10.50
CA ASP A 6 11.06 -1.77 10.63
C ASP A 6 12.28 -0.84 10.56
N PRO A 7 12.93 -0.50 11.69
CA PRO A 7 14.06 0.41 11.71
C PRO A 7 15.34 -0.18 11.12
N VAL A 8 15.44 -1.50 10.97
CA VAL A 8 16.61 -2.14 10.36
C VAL A 8 16.59 -1.99 8.84
N ARG A 9 15.38 -2.04 8.26
CA ARG A 9 15.15 -1.84 6.82
C ARG A 9 14.80 -0.41 6.42
N ASP A 10 14.59 0.45 7.41
CA ASP A 10 14.01 1.79 7.26
C ASP A 10 12.73 1.79 6.40
N LEU A 11 11.78 0.93 6.79
CA LEU A 11 10.55 0.67 6.04
C LEU A 11 9.33 0.88 6.93
N LEU A 12 8.39 1.72 6.48
CA LEU A 12 7.05 1.80 7.04
C LEU A 12 6.09 1.00 6.17
N TYR A 13 5.38 0.05 6.78
CA TYR A 13 4.26 -0.64 6.15
C TYR A 13 2.94 -0.18 6.77
N MET A 14 1.96 0.17 5.93
CA MET A 14 0.59 0.43 6.33
C MET A 14 -0.35 -0.62 5.70
N TRP A 15 -0.85 -1.52 6.52
CA TRP A 15 -1.77 -2.60 6.13
C TRP A 15 -3.22 -2.11 6.12
N PHE A 16 -3.91 -2.33 5.00
CA PHE A 16 -5.36 -2.15 4.85
C PHE A 16 -6.11 -3.48 4.94
N GLY A 17 -5.46 -4.60 4.59
CA GLY A 17 -5.95 -5.97 4.76
C GLY A 17 -5.35 -6.73 5.96
N THR A 18 -5.34 -8.06 5.88
CA THR A 18 -4.69 -8.93 6.88
C THR A 18 -3.16 -8.78 6.78
N PRO A 19 -2.44 -8.46 7.87
CA PRO A 19 -0.98 -8.37 7.84
C PRO A 19 -0.30 -9.65 7.37
N GLY A 20 0.77 -9.50 6.58
CA GLY A 20 1.51 -10.62 5.99
C GLY A 20 0.81 -11.27 4.79
N THR A 21 -0.33 -10.73 4.33
CA THR A 21 -0.95 -11.18 3.07
C THR A 21 0.00 -10.88 1.92
N LYS A 22 0.29 -11.90 1.10
CA LYS A 22 1.20 -11.76 -0.04
C LYS A 22 0.56 -10.93 -1.15
N SER A 23 1.26 -9.91 -1.64
CA SER A 23 0.83 -9.14 -2.81
C SER A 23 0.89 -9.97 -4.09
N ALA A 24 -0.07 -9.74 -4.99
CA ALA A 24 -0.03 -10.23 -6.36
C ALA A 24 0.67 -9.23 -7.28
N GLU A 25 0.55 -7.94 -6.99
CA GLU A 25 1.18 -6.84 -7.70
C GLU A 25 1.63 -5.77 -6.72
N THR A 26 2.79 -5.17 -6.97
CA THR A 26 3.28 -4.00 -6.25
C THR A 26 3.51 -2.88 -7.26
N LYS A 27 2.84 -1.74 -7.08
CA LYS A 27 2.97 -0.56 -7.94
C LYS A 27 3.77 0.52 -7.24
N THR A 28 4.81 1.03 -7.92
CA THR A 28 5.49 2.25 -7.50
C THR A 28 4.62 3.46 -7.83
N ILE A 29 4.13 4.15 -6.81
CA ILE A 29 3.33 5.37 -6.96
C ILE A 29 4.25 6.57 -7.22
N LYS A 30 5.37 6.61 -6.50
CA LYS A 30 6.51 7.53 -6.68
C LYS A 30 7.75 6.90 -6.08
N PRO A 31 8.97 7.41 -6.33
CA PRO A 31 10.18 6.86 -5.71
C PRO A 31 10.03 6.72 -4.19
N GLY A 32 10.26 5.51 -3.68
CA GLY A 32 10.14 5.17 -2.26
C GLY A 32 8.71 4.97 -1.73
N LEU A 33 7.66 5.10 -2.55
CA LEU A 33 6.28 4.81 -2.17
C LEU A 33 5.68 3.74 -3.08
N HIS A 34 5.29 2.62 -2.48
CA HIS A 34 4.72 1.48 -3.19
C HIS A 34 3.35 1.11 -2.64
N ALA A 35 2.49 0.57 -3.50
CA ALA A 35 1.17 0.09 -3.18
C ALA A 35 1.02 -1.37 -3.59
N ASP A 36 0.64 -2.21 -2.63
CA ASP A 36 0.45 -3.64 -2.82
C ASP A 36 -1.01 -3.97 -3.09
N PHE A 37 -1.26 -4.77 -4.11
CA PHE A 37 -2.59 -5.21 -4.50
C PHE A 37 -2.68 -6.73 -4.52
N ASP A 38 -3.87 -7.25 -4.21
CA ASP A 38 -4.19 -8.66 -4.45
C ASP A 38 -4.54 -8.90 -5.93
N LYS A 39 -4.88 -10.17 -6.24
CA LYS A 39 -5.21 -10.60 -7.62
C LYS A 39 -6.48 -9.94 -8.16
N GLU A 40 -7.33 -9.40 -7.31
CA GLU A 40 -8.59 -8.74 -7.67
C GLU A 40 -8.40 -7.22 -7.78
N GLY A 41 -7.17 -6.71 -7.56
CA GLY A 41 -6.86 -5.29 -7.60
C GLY A 41 -7.27 -4.54 -6.33
N LYS A 42 -7.57 -5.24 -5.24
CA LYS A 42 -7.85 -4.60 -3.95
C LYS A 42 -6.53 -4.23 -3.26
N LEU A 43 -6.48 -3.01 -2.72
CA LEU A 43 -5.33 -2.51 -1.98
C LEU A 43 -5.14 -3.31 -0.68
N LEU A 44 -3.98 -3.94 -0.54
CA LEU A 44 -3.55 -4.68 0.65
C LEU A 44 -2.75 -3.80 1.60
N GLY A 45 -1.87 -2.96 1.05
CA GLY A 45 -0.92 -2.20 1.83
C GLY A 45 -0.20 -1.09 1.07
N ILE A 46 0.45 -0.22 1.83
CA ILE A 46 1.35 0.82 1.34
C ILE A 46 2.71 0.64 2.03
N GLU A 47 3.77 0.69 1.24
CA GLU A 47 5.17 0.63 1.69
C GLU A 47 5.84 1.98 1.45
N VAL A 48 6.49 2.52 2.49
CA VAL A 48 7.33 3.72 2.40
C VAL A 48 8.76 3.31 2.73
N LEU A 49 9.63 3.32 1.72
CA LEU A 49 11.08 3.14 1.88
C LEU A 49 11.73 4.43 2.38
N ASP A 50 12.88 4.29 3.02
CA ASP A 50 13.62 5.38 3.66
C ASP A 50 12.68 6.21 4.57
N ALA A 51 11.83 5.49 5.32
CA ALA A 51 10.73 6.09 6.06
C ALA A 51 11.22 7.12 7.08
N SER A 52 12.39 6.92 7.66
CA SER A 52 13.01 7.87 8.58
C SER A 52 13.31 9.21 7.91
N GLU A 53 13.68 9.23 6.63
CA GLU A 53 13.92 10.46 5.85
C GLU A 53 12.61 11.10 5.39
N VAL A 54 11.68 10.26 4.91
CA VAL A 54 10.38 10.70 4.40
C VAL A 54 9.52 11.30 5.53
N LEU A 55 9.45 10.62 6.69
CA LEU A 55 8.58 11.00 7.82
C LEU A 55 9.18 12.07 8.75
N GLN A 56 10.48 12.39 8.64
CA GLN A 56 11.06 13.57 9.30
C GLN A 56 10.39 14.87 8.85
N HIS A 57 9.77 14.85 7.67
CA HIS A 57 8.94 15.94 7.15
C HIS A 57 7.46 15.61 7.36
N ARG A 58 6.57 16.62 7.43
CA ARG A 58 5.12 16.36 7.43
C ARG A 58 4.73 15.70 6.11
N VAL A 59 4.45 14.40 6.16
CA VAL A 59 4.04 13.61 5.01
C VAL A 59 2.53 13.65 4.86
N GLN A 60 2.05 14.17 3.72
CA GLN A 60 0.65 14.09 3.30
C GLN A 60 0.58 13.56 1.87
N PHE A 61 -0.23 12.54 1.65
CA PHE A 61 -0.53 12.02 0.33
C PHE A 61 -2.03 11.81 0.22
N GLU A 62 -2.59 12.11 -0.95
CA GLU A 62 -3.96 11.81 -1.30
C GLU A 62 -3.98 10.71 -2.36
N PHE A 63 -4.83 9.72 -2.18
CA PHE A 63 -5.09 8.70 -3.18
C PHE A 63 -6.59 8.47 -3.29
N SER A 64 -7.09 8.36 -4.52
CA SER A 64 -8.48 8.00 -4.79
C SER A 64 -8.55 6.51 -5.05
N LEU A 65 -9.21 5.77 -4.15
CA LEU A 65 -9.57 4.38 -4.42
C LEU A 65 -10.79 4.36 -5.33
N THR A 66 -10.59 4.13 -6.62
CA THR A 66 -11.68 3.81 -7.53
C THR A 66 -12.02 2.34 -7.36
N SER A 67 -13.21 2.02 -6.84
CA SER A 67 -13.68 0.64 -6.86
C SER A 67 -13.89 0.22 -8.31
N SER A 68 -13.18 -0.84 -8.72
CA SER A 68 -13.57 -1.59 -9.91
C SER A 68 -14.87 -2.31 -9.57
N SER A 69 -16.00 -1.75 -10.00
CA SER A 69 -17.24 -2.52 -10.12
C SER A 69 -16.98 -3.65 -11.11
N SER A 70 -16.73 -4.85 -10.60
CA SER A 70 -16.81 -6.07 -11.39
C SER A 70 -18.23 -6.13 -11.96
N LYS A 71 -18.35 -6.06 -13.29
CA LYS A 71 -19.61 -6.32 -13.96
C LYS A 71 -20.09 -7.71 -13.54
N GLU A 72 -21.23 -7.76 -12.87
CA GLU A 72 -22.15 -8.90 -12.99
C GLU A 72 -22.40 -9.09 -14.49
N ILE A 73 -21.87 -10.17 -15.06
CA ILE A 73 -22.53 -10.76 -16.22
C ILE A 73 -23.61 -11.66 -15.62
N ALA A 74 -24.80 -11.08 -15.53
CA ALA A 74 -26.02 -11.80 -15.26
C ALA A 74 -26.42 -12.62 -16.50
N LEU A 75 -26.72 -13.90 -16.24
CA LEU A 75 -27.29 -14.97 -17.09
C LEU A 75 -26.48 -15.47 -18.29
#